data_AF-A0A1G8EQ32-F1
#
_entry.id   AF-A0A1G8EQ32-F1
#
_cell.length_a   1.000
_cell.length_b   1.000
_cell.length_c   1.000
_cell.angle_alpha   90.00
_cell.angle_beta   90.00
_cell.angle_gamma   90.00
#
_symmetry.space_group_name_H-M   'P 1'
#
loop_
_entity.id
_entity.type
_entity.pdbx_description
1 polymer ?
#
loop_
_entity_poly.entity_id
_entity_poly.type
_entity_poly.pdbx_seq_one_letter_code
_entity_poly.pdbx_strand_id
1 'polypeptide(L)' 'MCSFNTCKHNKTYRDLYERIVAKGKRKKLALIAVCNKLLKQVFAIAKSGLIYDGNYKSILVKN' A
#
# COMPACT_ATOMS: atom_id res chain seq x y z
N MET A 1 8.92 -8.81 -11.09
CA MET A 1 7.77 -8.84 -10.14
C MET A 1 7.66 -7.50 -9.41
N CYS A 2 6.70 -6.66 -9.77
CA CYS A 2 6.54 -5.27 -9.28
C CYS A 2 6.37 -5.17 -7.74
N SER A 3 5.84 -6.20 -7.10
CA SER A 3 5.57 -6.24 -5.65
C SER A 3 6.84 -6.36 -4.79
N PHE A 4 7.93 -6.92 -5.33
CA PHE A 4 9.22 -7.00 -4.61
C PHE A 4 9.99 -5.68 -4.67
N ASN A 5 9.89 -4.95 -5.79
CA ASN A 5 10.53 -3.64 -5.92
C ASN A 5 9.87 -2.60 -5.01
N THR A 6 8.54 -2.63 -4.86
CA THR A 6 7.82 -1.70 -3.97
C THR A 6 8.16 -1.92 -2.49
N CYS A 7 8.41 -3.17 -2.06
CA CYS A 7 8.91 -3.45 -0.70
C CYS A 7 10.36 -2.99 -0.47
N LYS A 8 11.16 -2.79 -1.51
CA LYS A 8 12.54 -2.26 -1.39
C LYS A 8 12.57 -0.73 -1.28
N HIS A 9 11.71 -0.03 -2.03
CA HIS A 9 11.78 1.42 -2.15
C HIS A 9 10.82 2.17 -1.21
N ASN A 10 9.76 1.52 -0.72
CA ASN A 10 8.76 2.15 0.13
C ASN A 10 8.63 1.43 1.48
N LYS A 11 9.02 2.13 2.55
CA LYS A 11 8.97 1.62 3.93
C LYS A 11 7.56 1.16 4.32
N THR A 12 6.53 1.89 3.91
CA THR A 12 5.12 1.59 4.20
C THR A 12 4.66 0.23 3.65
N TYR A 13 5.18 -0.20 2.49
CA TYR A 13 4.85 -1.49 1.89
C TYR A 13 5.65 -2.63 2.49
N ARG A 14 6.90 -2.35 2.87
CA ARG A 14 7.74 -3.28 3.62
C ARG A 14 7.13 -3.61 4.98
N ASP A 15 6.74 -2.60 5.75
CA ASP A 15 6.13 -2.76 7.07
C ASP A 15 4.82 -3.57 6.99
N LEU A 16 4.03 -3.38 5.92
CA LEU A 16 2.83 -4.16 5.67
C LEU A 16 3.16 -5.64 5.41
N TYR A 17 4.13 -5.91 4.54
CA TYR A 17 4.57 -7.26 4.23
C TYR A 17 5.10 -7.97 5.48
N GLU A 18 6.02 -7.32 6.20
CA GLU A 18 6.62 -7.85 7.44
C GLU A 18 5.57 -8.10 8.52
N ARG A 19 4.60 -7.20 8.72
CA ARG A 19 3.48 -7.44 9.65
C ARG A 19 2.64 -8.67 9.30
N ILE A 20 2.37 -8.91 8.01
CA ILE A 20 1.56 -10.06 7.59
C ILE A 20 2.35 -11.37 7.77
N VAL A 21 3.65 -11.35 7.46
CA VAL A 21 4.55 -12.49 7.65
C VAL A 21 4.78 -12.79 9.13
N ALA A 22 4.96 -11.76 9.97
CA ALA A 22 5.09 -11.89 11.42
C ALA A 22 3.86 -12.53 12.08
N LYS A 23 2.68 -12.37 11.47
CA LYS A 23 1.44 -13.07 11.88
C LYS A 23 1.38 -14.54 11.42
N GLY A 24 2.48 -15.10 10.91
CA GLY A 24 2.57 -16.50 10.45
C GLY A 24 1.87 -16.78 9.12
N LYS A 25 1.45 -15.75 8.36
CA LYS A 25 0.76 -15.97 7.07
C LYS A 25 1.74 -16.25 5.94
N ARG A 26 1.28 -16.99 4.91
CA ARG A 26 2.07 -17.33 3.73
C ARG A 26 2.56 -16.06 2.99
N LYS A 27 3.82 -16.06 2.57
CA LYS A 27 4.47 -14.94 1.85
C LYS A 27 3.71 -14.50 0.59
N LYS A 28 3.08 -15.43 -0.14
CA LYS A 28 2.26 -15.12 -1.32
C LYS A 28 1.04 -14.26 -0.97
N LEU A 29 0.39 -14.53 0.17
CA LEU A 29 -0.73 -13.73 0.66
C LEU A 29 -0.28 -12.31 1.02
N ALA A 30 0.88 -12.17 1.66
CA ALA A 30 1.45 -10.88 1.99
C ALA A 30 1.74 -10.04 0.73
N LEU A 31 2.27 -10.65 -0.33
CA LEU A 31 2.47 -9.97 -1.62
C LEU A 31 1.15 -9.53 -2.26
N ILE A 32 0.11 -10.37 -2.24
CA ILE A 32 -1.22 -10.02 -2.76
C ILE A 32 -1.81 -8.83 -1.98
N ALA A 33 -1.64 -8.79 -0.66
CA ALA A 33 -2.09 -7.68 0.16
C ALA A 33 -1.37 -6.35 -0.19
N VAL A 34 -0.07 -6.39 -0.46
CA VAL A 34 0.70 -5.24 -0.94
C VAL A 34 0.17 -4.77 -2.30
N CYS A 35 -0.05 -5.68 -3.25
CA CYS A 35 -0.63 -5.35 -4.56
C CYS A 35 -2.02 -4.71 -4.44
N ASN A 36 -2.90 -5.26 -3.59
CA ASN A 36 -4.24 -4.71 -3.38
C ASN A 36 -4.20 -3.30 -2.78
N LYS A 37 -3.24 -3.01 -1.90
CA LYS A 37 -3.07 -1.67 -1.35
C LYS A 37 -2.61 -0.66 -2.40
N LEU A 38 -1.65 -1.04 -3.26
CA LEU A 38 -1.19 -0.22 -4.39
C LEU A 38 -2.33 0.12 -5.34
N LEU A 39 -3.11 -0.87 -5.76
CA LEU A 39 -4.24 -0.65 -6.66
C LEU A 39 -5.26 0.32 -6.08
N LYS A 40 -5.62 0.17 -4.80
CA LYS A 40 -6.54 1.10 -4.12
C LYS A 40 -6.00 2.52 -4.09
N GLN A 41 -4.70 2.72 -3.89
CA GLN A 41 -4.10 4.05 -3.94
C GLN A 41 -4.18 4.66 -5.34
N VAL A 42 -3.84 3.89 -6.38
CA VAL A 42 -3.92 4.36 -7.77
C VAL A 42 -5.35 4.75 -8.13
N PHE A 43 -6.34 3.93 -7.77
CA PHE A 43 -7.75 4.25 -7.99
C PHE A 43 -8.21 5.47 -7.18
N ALA A 44 -7.72 5.66 -5.95
CA ALA A 44 -8.04 6.83 -5.15
C ALA A 44 -7.50 8.11 -5.79
N ILE A 45 -6.24 8.11 -6.24
CA ILE A 45 -5.62 9.24 -6.93
C ILE A 45 -6.39 9.57 -8.22
N ALA A 46 -6.62 8.55 -9.05
CA ALA A 46 -7.35 8.69 -10.32
C ALA A 46 -8.76 9.27 -10.15
N LYS A 47 -9.46 8.91 -9.06
CA LYS A 47 -10.81 9.44 -8.76
C LYS A 47 -10.79 10.82 -8.10
N SER A 48 -9.77 11.11 -7.29
CA SER A 48 -9.69 12.37 -6.53
C SER A 48 -9.34 13.58 -7.40
N GLY A 49 -8.70 13.37 -8.57
CA GLY A 49 -8.16 14.45 -9.39
C GLY A 49 -6.99 15.21 -8.73
N LEU A 50 -6.52 14.74 -7.57
CA LEU A 50 -5.40 15.34 -6.84
C LEU A 50 -4.07 14.79 -7.35
N ILE A 51 -3.04 15.66 -7.34
CA ILE A 51 -1.66 15.26 -7.63
C ILE A 51 -1.18 14.33 -6.51
N TYR A 52 -0.44 13.29 -6.88
CA TYR A 52 0.14 12.36 -5.90
C TYR A 52 1.02 13.10 -4.89
N ASP A 53 0.69 12.97 -3.62
CA ASP A 53 1.51 13.42 -2.50
C ASP A 53 1.89 12.22 -1.62
N GLY A 54 3.19 11.96 -1.51
CA GLY A 54 3.75 10.86 -0.71
C GLY A 54 3.54 11.03 0.80
N ASN A 55 3.28 12.25 1.26
CA ASN A 55 2.98 12.58 2.65
C ASN A 55 1.48 12.88 2.87
N TYR A 56 0.63 12.55 1.89
CA TYR A 56 -0.79 12.83 1.95
C TYR A 56 -1.43 12.18 3.19
N LYS A 57 -1.97 13.02 4.07
CA LYS A 57 -2.77 12.59 5.22
C LYS A 57 -4.23 12.84 4.89
N SER A 58 -5.02 11.77 4.83
CA SER A 58 -6.47 11.91 4.66
C SER A 58 -7.04 12.70 5.84
N ILE A 59 -7.57 13.88 5.57
CA ILE A 59 -8.41 14.63 6.52
C ILE A 59 -9.71 13.84 6.68
N LEU A 60 -10.06 13.53 7.93
CA LEU A 60 -11.31 12.84 8.24
C LEU A 60 -12.45 13.81 7.96
N VAL A 61 -13.16 13.62 6.85
CA VAL A 61 -14.35 14.42 6.53
C VAL A 61 -15.39 14.11 7.61
N LYS A 62 -15.60 15.07 8.52
CA LYS A 62 -16.77 15.06 9.39
C LYS A 62 -17.99 15.33 8.50
N ASN A 63 -18.83 14.31 8.32
CA ASN A 63 -20.19 14.51 7.87
C ASN A 63 -21.01 15.20 8.96
#